data_AF-A0A0N0HHE0-F1
#
_entry.id   AF-A0A0N0HHE0-F1
#
_cell.length_a   1.000
_cell.length_b   1.000
_cell.length_c   1.000
_cell.angle_alpha   90.00
_cell.angle_beta   90.00
_cell.angle_gamma   90.00
#
_symmetry.space_group_name_H-M   'P 1'
#
loop_
_entity.id
_entity.type
_entity.pdbx_description
1 polymer ?
#
loop_
_entity_poly.entity_id
_entity_poly.type
_entity_poly.pdbx_seq_one_letter_code
_entity_poly.pdbx_strand_id
1 'polypeptide(L)'
;MLDIAAATVLAQDFLDRQVSHEGMTFALAEGESVRVGAAFYFGCQSTAFLSSGDLRDMAVGTGYVCVDGDTGECRLLGAVESAGLDLF
;
A
#
# COMPACT_ATOMS: atom_id res chain seq x y z
N MET A 1 -16.05 -3.31 11.80
CA MET A 1 -14.83 -4.08 11.52
C MET A 1 -14.88 -4.53 10.08
N LEU A 2 -13.98 -4.00 9.26
CA LEU A 2 -13.82 -4.35 7.86
C LEU A 2 -13.29 -5.78 7.72
N ASP A 3 -13.66 -6.43 6.62
CA ASP A 3 -12.96 -7.63 6.15
C ASP A 3 -11.83 -7.24 5.19
N ILE A 4 -11.01 -8.23 4.82
CA ILE A 4 -9.86 -7.99 3.95
C ILE A 4 -10.29 -7.51 2.56
N ALA A 5 -11.42 -7.98 2.02
CA ALA A 5 -11.87 -7.59 0.70
C ALA A 5 -12.27 -6.10 0.67
N ALA A 6 -13.01 -5.65 1.68
CA ALA A 6 -13.36 -4.24 1.84
C ALA A 6 -12.12 -3.37 2.08
N ALA A 7 -11.16 -3.84 2.88
CA ALA A 7 -9.89 -3.14 3.10
C ALA A 7 -9.05 -3.03 1.82
N THR A 8 -8.99 -4.07 0.99
CA THR A 8 -8.30 -4.04 -0.31
C THR A 8 -8.92 -2.99 -1.24
N VAL A 9 -10.25 -2.91 -1.30
CA VAL A 9 -10.95 -1.91 -2.13
C VAL A 9 -10.61 -0.49 -1.68
N LEU A 10 -10.60 -0.24 -0.37
CA LEU A 10 -10.24 1.06 0.18
C LEU A 10 -8.77 1.43 -0.09
N ALA A 11 -7.85 0.46 0.06
CA ALA A 11 -6.44 0.67 -0.23
C ALA A 11 -6.20 1.02 -1.71
N GLN A 12 -6.86 0.32 -2.63
CA GLN A 12 -6.75 0.61 -4.07
C GLN A 12 -7.33 1.99 -4.41
N ASP A 13 -8.53 2.32 -3.93
CA ASP A 13 -9.16 3.64 -4.17
C ASP A 13 -8.31 4.79 -3.60
N PHE A 14 -7.63 4.57 -2.47
CA PHE A 14 -6.69 5.52 -1.90
C PHE A 14 -5.48 5.77 -2.82
N LEU A 15 -4.86 4.71 -3.36
CA LEU A 15 -3.73 4.84 -4.30
C LEU A 15 -4.13 5.55 -5.59
N ASP A 16 -5.30 5.21 -6.14
CA ASP A 16 -5.84 5.81 -7.36
C ASP A 16 -6.06 7.32 -7.19
N ARG A 17 -6.51 7.75 -6.00
CA ARG A 17 -6.86 9.17 -5.72
C ARG A 17 -5.69 10.03 -5.24
N GLN A 18 -4.92 9.56 -4.26
CA GLN A 18 -3.94 10.40 -3.57
C GLN A 18 -2.52 10.27 -4.13
N VAL A 19 -2.09 9.07 -4.52
CA VAL A 19 -0.68 8.84 -4.86
C VAL A 19 -0.41 9.06 -6.36
N SER A 20 -1.43 8.93 -7.20
CA SER A 20 -1.32 9.24 -8.63
C SER A 20 -1.08 10.74 -8.93
N HIS A 21 -1.12 11.62 -7.93
CA HIS A 21 -0.96 13.07 -8.13
C HIS A 21 0.50 13.54 -8.29
N GLU A 22 1.49 12.67 -8.02
CA GLU A 22 2.93 12.99 -8.11
C GLU A 22 3.62 12.44 -9.38
N GLY A 23 2.85 12.00 -10.38
CA GLY A 23 3.37 11.56 -11.68
C GLY A 23 3.82 10.09 -11.75
N MET A 24 3.74 9.36 -10.64
CA MET A 24 3.95 7.91 -10.57
C MET A 24 2.65 7.23 -10.13
N THR A 25 2.20 6.25 -10.90
CA THR A 25 1.00 5.46 -10.57
C THR A 25 1.41 4.25 -9.72
N PHE A 26 0.64 4.01 -8.66
CA PHE A 26 0.87 2.90 -7.73
C PHE A 26 -0.26 1.87 -7.86
N ALA A 27 0.07 0.62 -7.57
CA ALA A 27 -0.90 -0.44 -7.36
C ALA A 27 -0.49 -1.30 -6.15
N LEU A 28 -1.45 -2.03 -5.61
CA LEU A 28 -1.17 -3.04 -4.59
C LEU A 28 -0.31 -4.16 -5.19
N ALA A 29 0.73 -4.56 -4.47
CA ALA A 29 1.54 -5.71 -4.82
C ALA A 29 0.77 -7.00 -4.50
N GLU A 30 0.65 -7.90 -5.48
CA GLU A 30 -0.10 -9.14 -5.31
C GLU A 30 0.51 -10.01 -4.20
N GLY A 31 -0.33 -10.50 -3.29
CA GLY A 31 0.09 -11.39 -2.20
C GLY A 31 0.75 -10.70 -1.01
N GLU A 32 1.09 -9.41 -1.11
CA GLU A 32 1.69 -8.65 -0.01
C GLU A 32 0.60 -7.97 0.82
N SER A 33 -0.09 -8.75 1.66
CA SER A 33 -1.03 -8.18 2.63
C SER A 33 -0.90 -8.85 4.00
N VAL A 34 -1.02 -8.05 5.05
CA VAL A 34 -0.94 -8.54 6.44
C VAL A 34 -1.92 -7.76 7.32
N ARG A 35 -2.48 -8.44 8.32
CA ARG A 35 -3.33 -7.82 9.34
C ARG A 35 -2.62 -7.83 10.68
N VAL A 36 -2.45 -6.65 11.29
CA VAL A 36 -1.90 -6.50 12.64
C VAL A 36 -2.94 -5.80 13.51
N GLY A 37 -3.50 -6.56 14.46
CA GLY A 37 -4.63 -6.08 15.27
C GLY A 37 -5.85 -5.77 14.42
N ALA A 38 -6.33 -4.52 14.50
CA ALA A 38 -7.44 -4.03 13.68
C ALA A 38 -7.00 -3.47 12.32
N ALA A 39 -5.71 -3.21 12.10
CA ALA A 39 -5.22 -2.59 10.87
C ALA A 39 -4.85 -3.63 9.80
N PHE A 40 -5.08 -3.26 8.55
CA PHE A 40 -4.66 -4.00 7.36
C PHE A 40 -3.53 -3.23 6.67
N TYR A 41 -2.51 -3.95 6.23
CA TYR A 41 -1.36 -3.40 5.53
C TYR A 41 -1.24 -4.08 4.19
N PHE A 42 -1.07 -3.30 3.14
CA PHE A 42 -0.91 -3.79 1.77
C PHE A 42 0.36 -3.24 1.16
N GLY A 43 1.20 -4.13 0.65
CA GLY A 43 2.36 -3.75 -0.14
C GLY A 43 1.87 -2.99 -1.36
N CYS A 44 2.56 -1.92 -1.73
CA CYS A 44 2.24 -1.17 -2.92
C CYS A 44 3.51 -0.72 -3.61
N GLN A 45 3.42 -0.57 -4.93
CA GLN A 45 4.58 -0.24 -5.74
C GLN A 45 4.14 0.44 -7.04
N SER A 46 5.10 1.11 -7.69
CA SER A 46 4.93 1.65 -9.05
C SER A 46 4.39 0.58 -10.00
N THR A 47 3.33 0.91 -10.75
CA THR A 47 2.75 -0.01 -11.74
C THR A 47 3.74 -0.39 -12.83
N ALA A 48 4.63 0.54 -13.20
CA ALA A 48 5.70 0.27 -14.16
C ALA A 48 6.67 -0.79 -13.61
N PHE A 49 7.09 -0.67 -12.35
CA PHE A 49 7.95 -1.66 -11.70
C PHE A 49 7.26 -3.02 -11.58
N LEU A 50 6.00 -3.06 -11.12
CA LEU A 50 5.26 -4.32 -11.00
C LEU A 50 5.11 -5.03 -12.35
N SER A 51 5.03 -4.29 -13.45
CA SER A 51 4.95 -4.85 -14.80
C SER A 51 6.30 -5.25 -15.40
N SER A 52 7.36 -4.48 -15.17
CA SER A 52 8.65 -4.62 -15.85
C SER A 52 9.72 -5.34 -15.01
N GLY A 53 9.63 -5.22 -13.69
CA GLY A 53 10.68 -5.60 -12.74
C GLY A 53 11.93 -4.72 -12.82
N ASP A 54 11.93 -3.64 -13.60
CA ASP A 54 13.09 -2.78 -13.78
C ASP A 54 13.27 -1.87 -12.57
N LEU A 55 14.40 -2.01 -11.88
CA LEU A 55 14.73 -1.23 -10.68
C LEU A 55 14.67 0.30 -10.90
N ARG A 56 14.79 0.78 -12.14
CA ARG A 56 14.66 2.20 -12.48
C ARG A 56 13.22 2.72 -12.33
N ASP A 57 12.23 1.83 -12.42
CA ASP A 57 10.81 2.14 -12.27
C ASP A 57 10.32 2.00 -10.83
N MET A 58 11.18 1.53 -9.91
CA MET A 58 10.85 1.27 -8.52
C MET A 58 10.60 2.59 -7.77
N ALA A 59 9.46 2.68 -7.08
CA ALA A 59 9.21 3.75 -6.14
C ALA A 59 10.07 3.54 -4.89
N VAL A 60 10.88 4.56 -4.58
CA VAL A 60 11.81 4.53 -3.45
C VAL A 60 11.24 5.32 -2.28
N GLY A 61 11.40 4.79 -1.07
CA GLY A 61 10.98 5.46 0.17
C GLY A 61 9.52 5.24 0.54
N THR A 62 8.73 4.58 -0.32
CA THR A 62 7.36 4.17 -0.02
C THR A 62 7.35 2.84 0.72
N GLY A 63 6.37 2.65 1.58
CA GLY A 63 6.11 1.41 2.29
C GLY A 63 4.74 0.84 1.91
N TYR A 64 4.00 0.40 2.93
CA TYR A 64 2.69 -0.20 2.79
C TYR A 64 1.58 0.86 2.79
N VAL A 65 0.43 0.56 2.21
CA VAL A 65 -0.83 1.25 2.52
C VAL A 65 -1.40 0.64 3.78
N CYS A 66 -1.66 1.47 4.79
CA CYS A 66 -2.36 1.09 6.00
C CYS A 66 -3.83 1.46 5.88
N VAL A 67 -4.72 0.52 6.20
CA VAL A 67 -6.18 0.72 6.33
C VAL A 67 -6.58 0.40 7.76
N ASP A 68 -7.14 1.39 8.46
CA ASP A 68 -7.74 1.17 9.77
C ASP A 68 -9.00 0.30 9.63
N GLY A 69 -9.04 -0.87 10.29
CA GLY A 69 -10.15 -1.81 10.15
C GLY A 69 -11.44 -1.42 10.87
N ASP A 70 -11.42 -0.39 11.71
CA ASP A 70 -12.58 0.12 12.42
C ASP A 70 -13.18 1.34 11.71
N THR A 71 -12.34 2.26 11.21
CA THR A 71 -12.76 3.51 10.57
C THR A 71 -12.71 3.48 9.05
N GLY A 72 -11.86 2.63 8.46
CA GLY A 72 -11.58 2.62 7.03
C GLY A 72 -10.63 3.73 6.55
N GLU A 73 -10.04 4.50 7.47
CA GLU A 73 -9.06 5.52 7.11
C GLU A 73 -7.81 4.88 6.48
N CYS A 74 -7.37 5.47 5.36
CA CYS A 74 -6.24 4.98 4.58
C CYS A 74 -5.07 5.97 4.66
N ARG A 75 -3.84 5.44 4.76
CA ARG A 75 -2.62 6.26 4.65
C ARG A 75 -1.48 5.47 4.03
N LEU A 76 -0.61 6.16 3.30
CA LEU A 76 0.65 5.60 2.82
C LEU A 76 1.71 5.68 3.92
N LEU A 77 2.35 4.55 4.22
CA LEU A 77 3.48 4.50 5.14
C LEU A 77 4.78 4.80 4.38
N GLY A 78 5.73 5.42 5.08
CA GLY A 78 7.11 5.49 4.61
C GLY A 78 7.84 4.17 4.86
N ALA A 79 8.90 3.89 4.09
CA ALA A 79 9.68 2.65 4.23
C ALA A 79 10.23 2.43 5.66
N VAL A 80 10.69 3.49 6.35
CA VAL A 80 11.19 3.38 7.73
C VAL A 80 10.08 3.03 8.71
N GLU A 81 8.88 3.59 8.52
CA GLU A 81 7.73 3.29 9.37
C GLU A 81 7.28 1.84 9.18
N SER A 82 7.20 1.38 7.93
CA SER A 82 6.87 -0.02 7.62
C SER A 82 7.88 -1.02 8.19
N ALA A 83 9.19 -0.70 8.16
CA ALA A 83 10.22 -1.54 8.78
C ALA A 83 10.10 -1.58 10.31
N GLY A 84 9.72 -0.46 10.95
CA GLY A 84 9.47 -0.43 12.40
C GLY A 84 8.27 -1.29 12.84
N LEU A 85 7.40 -1.67 11.90
CA LEU A 85 6.25 -2.55 12.10
C LEU A 85 6.50 -4.01 11.65
N ASP A 86 7.73 -4.35 11.26
CA ASP A 86 8.11 -5.69 10.80
C ASP A 86 7.28 -6.17 9.59
N LEU A 87 7.03 -5.25 8.64
CA LEU A 87 6.24 -5.53 7.43
C LEU A 87 7.08 -5.98 6.23
N PHE A 88 8.41 -5.98 6.34
CA PHE A 88 9.36 -6.40 5.29
C PHE A 88 10.10 -7.68 5.67
#